data_AF-A0A397HQJ7-F1
#
_entry.id   AF-A0A397HQJ7-F1
#
_cell.length_a   1.000
_cell.length_b   1.000
_cell.length_c   1.000
_cell.angle_alpha   90.00
_cell.angle_beta   90.00
_cell.angle_gamma   90.00
#
_symmetry.space_group_name_H-M   'P 1'
#
loop_
_entity.id
_entity.type
_entity.pdbx_description
1 polymer ?
#
loop_
_entity_poly.entity_id
_entity_poly.type
_entity_poly.pdbx_seq_one_letter_code
_entity_poly.pdbx_strand_id
1 'polypeptide(L)'
;MISIFVPLYIFLMAYHHILRQNSSFNLIKSSLTYNHFFYCSGICKSLLCHRLEFKSLQNAVKFISTNNSKASDLDLAHYDFIGKIYENFKSPIIFLTQKRAYEIARKIIADHREIENCFREEVATIEKNYREEIAMIKKNSREEIAMIKKNSWEEIATVEKKSWEEIATVEKKSREEVATIEKKSWEEVTTIEKKSWEMVATIVVTIGKKFREEVAMIEKRLQAAQNDYRDLLIRFMRVRGNFNLRGAIEWVREQISKGNYGDYSLLSIPLAITQSSTATNVQNKSSESTTPPDTSPSDQRLIQLMENTTFSENLLKICEINKMTEYHVRTCIAGLYHQLSKQVHGYNKQEIAIDSRFFTSNEILALGFIFRIYNISYLYYDESGQLNNFPFKI
;
A
#
# COMPACT_ATOMS: atom_id res chain seq x y z
N MET A 1 -40.84 26.61 59.16
CA MET A 1 -42.30 26.41 59.27
C MET A 1 -42.73 25.04 59.83
N ILE A 2 -41.82 24.07 60.04
CA ILE A 2 -42.14 22.76 60.66
C ILE A 2 -42.36 22.86 62.20
N SER A 3 -41.86 23.92 62.84
CA SER A 3 -41.85 24.07 64.30
C SER A 3 -43.20 24.37 64.97
N ILE A 4 -44.23 24.78 64.23
CA ILE A 4 -45.55 25.16 64.80
C ILE A 4 -46.60 24.06 64.57
N PHE A 5 -46.44 23.25 63.52
CA PHE A 5 -47.40 22.20 63.18
C PHE A 5 -47.27 20.94 64.03
N VAL A 6 -46.08 20.61 64.51
CA VAL A 6 -45.85 19.43 65.36
C VAL A 6 -46.57 19.52 66.72
N PRO A 7 -46.54 20.66 67.45
CA PRO A 7 -47.32 20.80 68.68
C PRO A 7 -48.83 20.72 68.49
N LEU A 8 -49.36 21.28 67.39
CA LEU A 8 -50.80 21.32 67.11
C LEU A 8 -51.35 19.93 66.74
N TYR A 9 -50.59 19.15 65.97
CA TYR A 9 -50.94 17.78 65.61
C TYR A 9 -50.91 16.85 66.84
N ILE A 10 -49.92 17.00 67.73
CA ILE A 10 -49.85 16.27 69.00
C ILE A 10 -51.05 16.63 69.90
N PHE A 11 -51.46 17.90 69.92
CA PHE A 11 -52.61 18.37 70.69
C PHE A 11 -53.94 17.80 70.17
N LEU A 12 -54.14 17.79 68.84
CA LEU A 12 -55.32 17.20 68.20
C LEU A 12 -55.39 15.67 68.39
N MET A 13 -54.25 14.98 68.33
CA MET A 13 -54.18 13.54 68.61
C MET A 13 -54.47 13.23 70.08
N ALA A 14 -53.94 14.03 71.03
CA ALA A 14 -54.25 13.88 72.45
C ALA A 14 -55.74 14.14 72.74
N TYR A 15 -56.32 15.17 72.14
CA TYR A 15 -57.75 15.50 72.27
C TYR A 15 -58.65 14.40 71.70
N HIS A 16 -58.33 13.87 70.52
CA HIS A 16 -59.08 12.78 69.90
C HIS A 16 -58.92 11.45 70.66
N HIS A 17 -57.75 11.19 71.26
CA HIS A 17 -57.52 10.01 72.10
C HIS A 17 -58.28 10.08 73.43
N ILE A 18 -58.40 11.28 74.02
CA ILE A 18 -59.18 11.52 75.25
C ILE A 18 -60.69 11.38 74.99
N LEU A 19 -61.18 11.84 73.83
CA LEU A 19 -62.59 11.62 73.44
C LEU A 19 -62.89 10.14 73.17
N ARG A 20 -61.94 9.38 72.59
CA ARG A 20 -62.12 7.97 72.23
C ARG A 20 -62.09 7.02 73.43
N GLN A 21 -61.37 7.35 74.51
CA GLN A 21 -61.34 6.51 75.73
C GLN A 21 -62.50 6.78 76.71
N ASN A 22 -63.30 7.84 76.50
CA ASN A 22 -64.39 8.22 77.41
C ASN A 22 -65.79 7.74 76.98
N SER A 23 -65.90 6.75 76.09
CA SER A 23 -67.18 6.12 75.73
C SER A 23 -67.76 5.23 76.85
N SER A 24 -67.07 5.08 77.98
CA SER A 24 -67.56 4.38 79.16
C SER A 24 -67.02 5.02 80.44
N PHE A 25 -67.76 6.00 81.00
CA PHE A 25 -68.07 6.18 82.43
C PHE A 25 -68.53 7.61 82.73
N ASN A 26 -69.70 7.73 83.37
CA ASN A 26 -70.46 8.96 83.60
C ASN A 26 -70.02 9.78 84.84
N LEU A 27 -68.82 9.61 85.40
CA LEU A 27 -68.48 10.21 86.72
C LEU A 27 -67.29 11.18 86.78
N ILE A 28 -66.57 11.46 85.70
CA ILE A 28 -65.44 12.41 85.71
C ILE A 28 -65.72 13.58 84.77
N LYS A 29 -66.77 14.35 85.05
CA LYS A 29 -67.13 15.55 84.27
C LYS A 29 -66.80 16.87 84.98
N SER A 30 -66.43 16.85 86.26
CA SER A 30 -66.23 18.08 87.05
C SER A 30 -64.77 18.48 87.30
N SER A 31 -63.79 17.55 87.29
CA SER A 31 -62.40 17.91 87.63
C SER A 31 -61.52 18.25 86.42
N LEU A 32 -61.80 17.72 85.23
CA LEU A 32 -60.94 17.95 84.05
C LEU A 32 -61.22 19.25 83.30
N THR A 33 -62.42 19.83 83.45
CA THR A 33 -62.79 21.13 82.86
C THR A 33 -61.98 22.29 83.45
N TYR A 34 -61.45 22.16 84.66
CA TYR A 34 -60.69 23.23 85.32
C TYR A 34 -59.23 23.29 84.88
N ASN A 35 -58.57 22.14 84.68
CA ASN A 35 -57.15 22.09 84.29
C ASN A 35 -56.92 22.34 82.79
N HIS A 36 -57.90 22.02 81.93
CA HIS A 36 -57.82 22.35 80.50
C HIS A 36 -57.90 23.86 80.22
N PHE A 37 -58.48 24.65 81.14
CA PHE A 37 -58.75 26.08 80.92
C PHE A 37 -57.51 26.97 81.10
N PHE A 38 -56.59 26.60 82.00
CA PHE A 38 -55.38 27.39 82.25
C PHE A 38 -54.35 27.28 81.11
N TYR A 39 -54.33 26.17 80.37
CA TYR A 39 -53.36 25.96 79.29
C TYR A 39 -53.75 26.67 77.98
N CYS A 40 -55.06 26.80 77.71
CA CYS A 40 -55.55 27.56 76.56
C CYS A 40 -55.29 29.08 76.69
N SER A 41 -55.17 29.61 77.92
CA SER A 41 -54.84 31.03 78.15
C SER A 41 -53.44 31.43 77.66
N GLY A 42 -52.50 30.48 77.52
CA GLY A 42 -51.13 30.76 77.08
C GLY A 42 -50.99 30.91 75.56
N ILE A 43 -51.75 30.12 74.79
CA ILE A 43 -51.68 30.07 73.32
C ILE A 43 -52.49 31.22 72.69
N CYS A 44 -53.55 31.69 73.36
CA CYS A 44 -54.42 32.76 72.83
C CYS A 44 -53.82 34.18 72.84
N LYS A 45 -52.64 34.41 73.42
CA LYS A 45 -52.01 35.75 73.46
C LYS A 45 -51.46 36.22 72.10
N SER A 46 -51.28 35.32 71.12
CA SER A 46 -50.68 35.66 69.82
C SER A 46 -51.68 35.86 68.68
N LEU A 47 -53.00 35.69 68.91
CA LEU A 47 -54.04 35.88 67.90
C LEU A 47 -54.80 37.17 68.17
N LEU A 48 -54.54 38.20 67.35
CA LEU A 48 -55.01 39.58 67.52
C LEU A 48 -56.55 39.74 67.42
N CYS A 49 -57.27 38.76 66.85
CA CYS A 49 -58.70 38.91 66.50
C CYS A 49 -59.70 38.61 67.64
N HIS A 50 -59.29 38.09 68.80
CA HIS A 50 -60.25 37.67 69.85
C HIS A 50 -60.21 38.48 71.16
N ARG A 51 -59.87 39.78 71.09
CA ARG A 51 -59.90 40.64 72.28
C ARG A 51 -61.32 40.99 72.75
N LEU A 52 -62.35 40.85 71.90
CA LEU A 52 -63.73 41.25 72.20
C LEU A 52 -64.61 40.14 72.81
N GLU A 53 -64.28 38.86 72.65
CA GLU A 53 -65.18 37.75 73.02
C GLU A 53 -64.77 36.97 74.28
N PHE A 54 -63.55 37.23 74.78
CA PHE A 54 -63.06 36.62 76.03
C PHE A 54 -63.94 36.97 77.25
N LYS A 55 -64.68 38.09 77.17
CA LYS A 55 -65.61 38.55 78.21
C LYS A 55 -66.85 37.65 78.34
N SER A 56 -67.23 36.94 77.27
CA SER A 56 -68.37 36.01 77.29
C SER A 56 -67.96 34.64 77.88
N LEU A 57 -66.76 34.17 77.56
CA LEU A 57 -66.19 32.92 78.12
C LEU A 57 -65.83 33.05 79.61
N GLN A 58 -65.31 34.20 80.05
CA GLN A 58 -65.11 34.48 81.48
C GLN A 58 -66.43 34.47 82.27
N ASN A 59 -67.56 34.80 81.64
CA ASN A 59 -68.87 34.71 82.26
C ASN A 59 -69.42 33.27 82.30
N ALA A 60 -69.01 32.40 81.38
CA ALA A 60 -69.47 31.00 81.30
C ALA A 60 -68.77 30.06 82.30
N VAL A 61 -67.51 30.35 82.67
CA VAL A 61 -66.78 29.59 83.72
C VAL A 61 -67.38 29.79 85.12
N LYS A 62 -68.29 30.76 85.28
CA LYS A 62 -68.98 31.09 86.53
C LYS A 62 -70.19 30.18 86.84
N PHE A 63 -70.19 28.92 86.39
CA PHE A 63 -71.36 28.05 86.48
C PHE A 63 -71.01 26.59 86.80
N ILE A 64 -71.48 26.10 87.95
CA ILE A 64 -71.66 24.67 88.25
C ILE A 64 -73.15 24.47 88.50
N SER A 65 -73.79 23.61 87.70
CA SER A 65 -75.17 23.18 87.92
C SER A 65 -75.16 21.80 88.56
N THR A 66 -75.57 21.72 89.82
CA THR A 66 -75.89 20.48 90.51
C THR A 66 -77.34 20.11 90.19
N ASN A 67 -77.57 18.91 89.64
CA ASN A 67 -78.87 18.27 89.75
C ASN A 67 -78.74 16.76 89.96
N ASN A 68 -79.32 16.34 91.09
CA ASN A 68 -79.98 15.07 91.36
C ASN A 68 -79.15 13.78 91.36
N SER A 69 -78.57 13.47 92.52
CA SER A 69 -78.57 12.08 93.03
C SER A 69 -78.93 12.09 94.51
N LYS A 70 -79.71 11.09 94.92
CA LYS A 70 -80.39 10.98 96.21
C LYS A 70 -79.41 10.99 97.39
N ALA A 71 -79.76 11.78 98.41
CA ALA A 71 -79.17 11.79 99.74
C ALA A 71 -79.27 10.38 100.36
N SER A 72 -78.18 9.84 100.93
CA SER A 72 -78.04 9.98 102.39
C SER A 72 -76.60 10.08 102.90
N ASP A 73 -75.57 9.90 102.06
CA ASP A 73 -74.18 9.89 102.53
C ASP A 73 -73.33 11.08 102.03
N LEU A 74 -73.93 12.06 101.33
CA LEU A 74 -73.23 13.23 100.78
C LEU A 74 -73.50 14.57 101.49
N ASP A 75 -74.38 14.61 102.50
CA ASP A 75 -74.89 15.88 103.04
C ASP A 75 -73.82 16.73 103.77
N LEU A 76 -72.76 16.11 104.32
CA LEU A 76 -71.68 16.87 104.97
C LEU A 76 -70.60 17.38 103.99
N ALA A 77 -70.24 16.61 102.96
CA ALA A 77 -69.22 17.04 101.99
C ALA A 77 -69.77 18.09 101.01
N HIS A 78 -71.08 18.06 100.75
CA HIS A 78 -71.73 18.99 99.83
C HIS A 78 -71.86 20.41 100.41
N TYR A 79 -72.07 20.55 101.72
CA TYR A 79 -72.11 21.87 102.37
C TYR A 79 -70.73 22.55 102.43
N ASP A 80 -69.67 21.77 102.68
CA ASP A 80 -68.31 22.32 102.82
C ASP A 80 -67.68 22.69 101.46
N PHE A 81 -67.99 21.92 100.41
CA PHE A 81 -67.56 22.21 99.04
C PHE A 81 -68.31 23.39 98.43
N ILE A 82 -69.64 23.46 98.61
CA ILE A 82 -70.43 24.61 98.16
C ILE A 82 -70.05 25.86 98.95
N GLY A 83 -69.80 25.75 100.27
CA GLY A 83 -69.29 26.86 101.09
C GLY A 83 -67.97 27.45 100.57
N LYS A 84 -66.99 26.61 100.23
CA LYS A 84 -65.69 27.05 99.67
C LYS A 84 -65.79 27.65 98.28
N ILE A 85 -66.76 27.20 97.47
CA ILE A 85 -67.07 27.86 96.20
C ILE A 85 -67.63 29.26 96.46
N TYR A 86 -68.57 29.40 97.41
CA TYR A 86 -69.16 30.69 97.77
C TYR A 86 -68.14 31.69 98.33
N GLU A 87 -67.16 31.27 99.14
CA GLU A 87 -66.11 32.17 99.65
C GLU A 87 -65.18 32.71 98.55
N ASN A 88 -64.91 31.91 97.51
CA ASN A 88 -64.02 32.31 96.43
C ASN A 88 -64.71 33.22 95.38
N PHE A 89 -66.04 33.16 95.27
CA PHE A 89 -66.81 34.04 94.40
C PHE A 89 -67.32 35.27 95.17
N LYS A 90 -66.47 36.28 95.39
CA LYS A 90 -66.83 37.62 95.94
C LYS A 90 -67.80 38.44 95.06
N SER A 91 -68.55 37.82 94.16
CA SER A 91 -69.52 38.48 93.28
C SER A 91 -70.91 37.88 93.50
N PRO A 92 -72.00 38.66 93.32
CA PRO A 92 -73.36 38.13 93.41
C PRO A 92 -73.54 36.93 92.46
N ILE A 93 -74.02 35.81 93.00
CA ILE A 93 -74.45 34.66 92.22
C ILE A 93 -75.82 35.00 91.65
N ILE A 94 -75.86 35.25 90.35
CA ILE A 94 -77.10 35.55 89.64
C ILE A 94 -77.73 34.20 89.26
N PHE A 95 -78.79 33.80 89.97
CA PHE A 95 -79.60 32.65 89.58
C PHE A 95 -80.37 32.98 88.30
N LEU A 96 -79.90 32.42 87.18
CA LEU A 96 -80.59 32.53 85.91
C LEU A 96 -81.76 31.55 85.89
N THR A 97 -82.92 31.97 85.39
CA THR A 97 -84.02 31.06 85.12
C THR A 97 -83.59 30.02 84.08
N GLN A 98 -84.14 28.80 84.14
CA GLN A 98 -83.81 27.71 83.21
C GLN A 98 -83.92 28.13 81.74
N LYS A 99 -84.90 29.00 81.42
CA LYS A 99 -85.07 29.60 80.10
C LYS A 99 -83.86 30.41 79.64
N ARG A 100 -83.33 31.28 80.52
CA ARG A 100 -82.18 32.15 80.21
C ARG A 100 -80.87 31.35 80.09
N ALA A 101 -80.70 30.30 80.90
CA ALA A 101 -79.57 29.37 80.78
C ALA A 101 -79.58 28.61 79.43
N TYR A 102 -80.76 28.14 79.00
CA TYR A 102 -80.91 27.47 77.70
C TYR A 102 -80.65 28.41 76.51
N GLU A 103 -81.08 29.67 76.59
CA GLU A 103 -80.79 30.69 75.57
C GLU A 103 -79.29 30.98 75.46
N ILE A 104 -78.58 31.09 76.59
CA ILE A 104 -77.12 31.27 76.61
C ILE A 104 -76.41 30.04 76.02
N ALA A 105 -76.81 28.82 76.41
CA ALA A 105 -76.22 27.60 75.87
C ALA A 105 -76.42 27.48 74.35
N ARG A 106 -77.62 27.80 73.83
CA ARG A 106 -77.86 27.85 72.38
C ARG A 106 -76.98 28.88 71.68
N LYS A 107 -76.79 30.06 72.27
CA LYS A 107 -75.91 31.08 71.73
C LYS A 107 -74.46 30.59 71.66
N ILE A 108 -73.94 29.99 72.75
CA ILE A 108 -72.59 29.42 72.78
C ILE A 108 -72.40 28.34 71.71
N ILE A 109 -73.39 27.45 71.51
CA ILE A 109 -73.33 26.41 70.49
C ILE A 109 -73.33 27.03 69.08
N ALA A 110 -74.13 28.07 68.86
CA ALA A 110 -74.18 28.80 67.59
C ALA A 110 -72.83 29.49 67.31
N ASP A 111 -72.30 30.25 68.27
CA ASP A 111 -71.00 30.92 68.17
C ASP A 111 -69.88 29.90 67.93
N HIS A 112 -69.89 28.75 68.62
CA HIS A 112 -68.92 27.68 68.41
C HIS A 112 -68.98 27.10 66.99
N ARG A 113 -70.18 26.89 66.45
CA ARG A 113 -70.38 26.40 65.09
C ARG A 113 -69.90 27.41 64.05
N GLU A 114 -70.12 28.70 64.29
CA GLU A 114 -69.63 29.77 63.43
C GLU A 114 -68.10 29.81 63.41
N ILE A 115 -67.47 29.70 64.58
CA ILE A 115 -66.00 29.59 64.72
C ILE A 115 -65.48 28.33 63.98
N GLU A 116 -66.12 27.17 64.16
CA GLU A 116 -65.72 25.94 63.48
C GLU A 116 -65.80 26.07 61.95
N ASN A 117 -66.85 26.71 61.44
CA ASN A 117 -67.01 26.97 60.01
C ASN A 117 -65.93 27.93 59.50
N CYS A 118 -65.64 29.01 60.24
CA CYS A 118 -64.57 29.95 59.92
C CYS A 118 -63.21 29.24 59.82
N PHE A 119 -62.86 28.43 60.83
CA PHE A 119 -61.62 27.64 60.81
C PHE A 119 -61.58 26.65 59.64
N ARG A 120 -62.70 26.01 59.31
CA ARG A 120 -62.80 25.09 58.17
C ARG A 120 -62.54 25.81 56.85
N GLU A 121 -63.10 27.00 56.68
CA GLU A 121 -62.91 27.85 55.49
C GLU A 121 -61.47 28.37 55.37
N GLU A 122 -60.87 28.81 56.48
CA GLU A 122 -59.45 29.21 56.52
C GLU A 122 -58.54 28.05 56.14
N VAL A 123 -58.75 26.86 56.73
CA VAL A 123 -57.97 25.66 56.41
C VAL A 123 -58.14 25.27 54.94
N ALA A 124 -59.37 25.28 54.41
CA ALA A 124 -59.61 24.97 53.00
C ALA A 124 -58.91 25.98 52.07
N THR A 125 -58.90 27.26 52.43
CA THR A 125 -58.21 28.31 51.68
C THR A 125 -56.69 28.11 51.71
N ILE A 126 -56.13 27.80 52.87
CA ILE A 126 -54.70 27.51 53.06
C ILE A 126 -54.30 26.27 52.25
N GLU A 127 -55.06 25.18 52.32
CA GLU A 127 -54.79 23.96 51.55
C GLU A 127 -54.83 24.22 50.05
N LYS A 128 -55.79 25.01 49.58
CA LYS A 128 -55.88 25.40 48.16
C LYS A 128 -54.64 26.17 47.74
N ASN A 129 -54.23 27.19 48.49
CA ASN A 129 -53.05 28.01 48.20
C ASN A 129 -51.78 27.15 48.17
N TYR A 130 -51.58 26.25 49.16
CA TYR A 130 -50.44 25.34 49.17
C TYR A 130 -50.40 24.41 47.96
N ARG A 131 -51.55 23.90 47.51
CA ARG A 131 -51.60 23.05 46.30
C ARG A 131 -51.21 23.83 45.05
N GLU A 132 -51.65 25.07 44.94
CA GLU A 132 -51.31 25.97 43.82
C GLU A 132 -49.81 26.31 43.81
N GLU A 133 -49.22 26.62 44.97
CA GLU A 133 -47.77 26.85 45.11
C GLU A 133 -46.96 25.61 44.72
N ILE A 134 -47.34 24.43 45.22
CA ILE A 134 -46.66 23.17 44.87
C ILE A 134 -46.75 22.89 43.37
N ALA A 135 -47.90 23.13 42.75
CA ALA A 135 -48.09 22.95 41.32
C ALA A 135 -47.19 23.90 40.52
N MET A 136 -47.08 25.17 40.95
CA MET A 136 -46.21 26.17 40.33
C MET A 136 -44.73 25.78 40.45
N ILE A 137 -44.26 25.40 41.64
CA ILE A 137 -42.87 24.95 41.85
C ILE A 137 -42.54 23.72 40.99
N LYS A 138 -43.46 22.76 40.90
CA LYS A 138 -43.28 21.56 40.07
C LYS A 138 -43.23 21.88 38.57
N LYS A 139 -43.98 22.89 38.12
CA LYS A 139 -43.94 23.37 36.74
C LYS A 139 -42.59 24.04 36.45
N ASN A 140 -42.18 25.01 37.28
CA ASN A 140 -40.93 25.75 37.09
C ASN A 140 -39.71 24.82 37.11
N SER A 141 -39.64 23.90 38.07
CA SER A 141 -38.54 22.91 38.14
C SER A 141 -38.45 22.01 36.91
N ARG A 142 -39.58 21.63 36.30
CA ARG A 142 -39.58 20.87 35.04
C ARG A 142 -39.06 21.68 33.87
N GLU A 143 -39.43 22.96 33.80
CA GLU A 143 -38.96 23.88 32.75
C GLU A 143 -37.45 24.14 32.87
N GLU A 144 -36.95 24.37 34.09
CA GLU A 144 -35.51 24.50 34.36
C GLU A 144 -34.74 23.23 33.98
N ILE A 145 -35.21 22.05 34.37
CA ILE A 145 -34.57 20.77 33.98
C ILE A 145 -34.56 20.59 32.47
N ALA A 146 -35.64 20.95 31.76
CA ALA A 146 -35.70 20.87 30.31
C ALA A 146 -34.69 21.82 29.64
N MET A 147 -34.56 23.05 30.16
CA MET A 147 -33.60 24.04 29.68
C MET A 147 -32.15 23.58 29.90
N ILE A 148 -31.83 23.08 31.10
CA ILE A 148 -30.50 22.55 31.41
C ILE A 148 -30.14 21.39 30.49
N LYS A 149 -31.07 20.44 30.27
CA LYS A 149 -30.85 19.33 29.34
C LYS A 149 -30.60 19.82 27.93
N LYS A 150 -31.38 20.79 27.45
CA LYS A 150 -31.21 21.35 26.10
C LYS A 150 -29.82 21.98 25.94
N ASN A 151 -29.42 22.84 26.88
CA ASN A 151 -28.11 23.50 26.84
C ASN A 151 -26.96 22.48 26.90
N SER A 152 -27.07 21.46 27.76
CA SER A 152 -26.07 20.40 27.86
C SER A 152 -25.92 19.61 26.56
N TRP A 153 -27.01 19.31 25.85
CA TRP A 153 -26.94 18.66 24.54
C TRP A 153 -26.31 19.55 23.46
N GLU A 154 -26.58 20.86 23.48
CA GLU A 154 -25.96 21.82 22.56
C GLU A 154 -24.44 21.94 22.80
N GLU A 155 -24.01 21.95 24.06
CA GLU A 155 -22.60 21.93 24.44
C GLU A 155 -21.90 20.63 23.99
N ILE A 156 -22.53 19.48 24.22
CA ILE A 156 -21.99 18.18 23.76
C ILE A 156 -21.85 18.18 22.23
N ALA A 157 -22.88 18.61 21.50
CA ALA A 157 -22.84 18.64 20.03
C ALA A 157 -21.74 19.59 19.50
N THR A 158 -21.49 20.71 20.17
CA THR A 158 -20.41 21.64 19.78
C THR A 158 -19.02 21.07 20.07
N VAL A 159 -18.84 20.37 21.20
CA VAL A 159 -17.58 19.68 21.52
C VAL A 159 -17.32 18.53 20.55
N GLU A 160 -18.32 17.71 20.25
CA GLU A 160 -18.20 16.62 19.27
C GLU A 160 -17.83 17.15 17.89
N LYS A 161 -18.49 18.22 17.42
CA LYS A 161 -18.16 18.84 16.14
C LYS A 161 -16.70 19.31 16.07
N LYS A 162 -16.21 20.00 17.10
CA LYS A 162 -14.80 20.45 17.17
C LYS A 162 -13.84 19.28 17.17
N SER A 163 -14.14 18.23 17.94
CA SER A 163 -13.32 17.01 17.98
C SER A 163 -13.21 16.35 16.60
N TRP A 164 -14.31 16.24 15.87
CA TRP A 164 -14.30 15.70 14.50
C TRP A 164 -13.51 16.57 13.51
N GLU A 165 -13.59 17.90 13.63
CA GLU A 165 -12.79 18.83 12.81
C GLU A 165 -11.28 18.70 13.08
N GLU A 166 -10.89 18.53 14.35
CA GLU A 166 -9.50 18.28 14.76
C GLU A 166 -9.00 16.93 14.22
N ILE A 167 -9.78 15.86 14.37
CA ILE A 167 -9.46 14.52 13.84
C ILE A 167 -9.27 14.60 12.32
N ALA A 168 -10.18 15.24 11.58
CA ALA A 168 -10.07 15.37 10.13
C ALA A 168 -8.81 16.14 9.71
N THR A 169 -8.41 17.15 10.49
CA THR A 169 -7.19 17.93 10.25
C THR A 169 -5.93 17.09 10.47
N VAL A 170 -5.89 16.31 11.55
CA VAL A 170 -4.78 15.37 11.85
C VAL A 170 -4.68 14.29 10.78
N GLU A 171 -5.80 13.68 10.39
CA GLU A 171 -5.83 12.67 9.33
C GLU A 171 -5.31 13.22 8.01
N LYS A 172 -5.75 14.43 7.61
CA LYS A 172 -5.26 15.08 6.39
C LYS A 172 -3.75 15.30 6.44
N LYS A 173 -3.23 15.85 7.54
CA LYS A 173 -1.79 16.08 7.70
C LYS A 173 -0.99 14.77 7.66
N SER A 174 -1.47 13.73 8.33
CA SER A 174 -0.83 12.42 8.33
C SER A 174 -0.76 11.81 6.92
N ARG A 175 -1.82 11.95 6.11
CA ARG A 175 -1.82 11.49 4.72
C ARG A 175 -0.83 12.26 3.84
N GLU A 176 -0.71 13.56 4.03
CA GLU A 176 0.26 14.40 3.31
C GLU A 176 1.72 14.02 3.68
N GLU A 177 1.99 13.74 4.95
CA GLU A 177 3.30 13.26 5.42
C GLU A 177 3.63 11.89 4.83
N VAL A 178 2.69 10.95 4.84
CA VAL A 178 2.86 9.61 4.22
C VAL A 178 3.15 9.73 2.72
N ALA A 179 2.37 10.52 1.98
CA ALA A 179 2.59 10.73 0.55
C ALA A 179 3.98 11.34 0.25
N THR A 180 4.47 12.23 1.11
CA THR A 180 5.81 12.81 0.99
C THR A 180 6.91 11.77 1.22
N ILE A 181 6.74 10.89 2.21
CA ILE A 181 7.68 9.80 2.49
C ILE A 181 7.70 8.80 1.33
N GLU A 182 6.53 8.39 0.82
CA GLU A 182 6.43 7.49 -0.33
C GLU A 182 7.13 8.06 -1.57
N LYS A 183 6.91 9.34 -1.86
CA LYS A 183 7.57 10.03 -2.99
C LYS A 183 9.10 10.00 -2.86
N LYS A 184 9.63 10.34 -1.68
CA LYS A 184 11.09 10.28 -1.43
C LYS A 184 11.63 8.86 -1.57
N SER A 185 10.92 7.88 -1.02
CA SER A 185 11.33 6.47 -1.14
C SER A 185 11.40 6.01 -2.60
N TRP A 186 10.44 6.41 -3.45
CA TRP A 186 10.47 6.09 -4.88
C TRP A 186 11.63 6.78 -5.62
N GLU A 187 11.95 8.03 -5.29
CA GLU A 187 13.10 8.75 -5.84
C GLU A 187 14.44 8.09 -5.46
N GLU A 188 14.56 7.57 -4.24
CA GLU A 188 15.73 6.82 -3.80
C GLU A 188 15.87 5.47 -4.52
N VAL A 189 14.79 4.70 -4.62
CA VAL A 189 14.77 3.41 -5.35
C VAL A 189 15.17 3.60 -6.81
N THR A 190 14.58 4.57 -7.51
CA THR A 190 14.91 4.84 -8.92
C THR A 190 16.37 5.28 -9.11
N THR A 191 16.94 6.01 -8.15
CA THR A 191 18.36 6.39 -8.16
C THR A 191 19.27 5.17 -7.98
N ILE A 192 18.92 4.25 -7.08
CA ILE A 192 19.67 3.00 -6.85
C ILE A 192 19.60 2.11 -8.08
N GLU A 193 18.42 1.94 -8.67
CA GLU A 193 18.22 1.14 -9.89
C GLU A 193 19.08 1.68 -11.04
N LYS A 194 19.08 3.00 -11.25
CA LYS A 194 19.91 3.63 -12.29
C LYS A 194 21.40 3.34 -12.09
N LYS A 195 21.92 3.50 -10.87
CA LYS A 195 23.33 3.20 -10.54
C LYS A 195 23.66 1.72 -10.75
N SER A 196 22.74 0.83 -10.39
CA SER A 196 22.88 -0.61 -10.58
C SER A 196 23.01 -0.94 -12.08
N TRP A 197 22.13 -0.38 -12.92
CA TRP A 197 22.20 -0.57 -14.38
C TRP A 197 23.49 -0.03 -15.01
N GLU A 198 23.96 1.14 -14.59
CA GLU A 198 25.24 1.70 -15.05
C GLU A 198 26.43 0.80 -14.69
N MET A 199 26.42 0.22 -13.48
CA MET A 199 27.44 -0.73 -13.04
C MET A 199 27.39 -2.03 -13.85
N VAL A 200 26.20 -2.58 -14.08
CA VAL A 200 26.01 -3.78 -14.92
C VAL A 200 26.51 -3.53 -16.34
N ALA A 201 26.16 -2.41 -16.96
CA ALA A 201 26.62 -2.04 -18.30
C ALA A 201 28.16 -1.97 -18.38
N THR A 202 28.80 -1.38 -17.36
CA THR A 202 30.25 -1.29 -17.27
C THR A 202 30.91 -2.67 -17.17
N ILE A 203 30.34 -3.57 -16.37
CA ILE A 203 30.81 -4.95 -16.23
C ILE A 203 30.69 -5.69 -17.57
N VAL A 204 29.55 -5.60 -18.25
CA VAL A 204 29.31 -6.26 -19.54
C VAL A 204 30.30 -5.79 -20.60
N VAL A 205 30.55 -4.48 -20.71
CA VAL A 205 31.54 -3.92 -21.65
C VAL A 205 32.95 -4.45 -21.33
N THR A 206 33.32 -4.48 -20.04
CA THR A 206 34.64 -4.93 -19.59
C THR A 206 34.85 -6.42 -19.88
N ILE A 207 33.88 -7.28 -19.55
CA ILE A 207 33.92 -8.72 -19.83
C ILE A 207 33.96 -8.95 -21.34
N GLY A 208 33.11 -8.25 -22.11
CA GLY A 208 33.10 -8.37 -23.57
C GLY A 208 34.44 -7.99 -24.21
N LYS A 209 35.14 -6.98 -23.67
CA LYS A 209 36.49 -6.61 -24.13
C LYS A 209 37.50 -7.72 -23.83
N LYS A 210 37.56 -8.24 -22.60
CA LYS A 210 38.45 -9.34 -22.22
C LYS A 210 38.22 -10.59 -23.08
N PHE A 211 36.96 -10.95 -23.30
CA PHE A 211 36.61 -12.10 -24.12
C PHE A 211 37.09 -11.94 -25.57
N ARG A 212 36.94 -10.75 -26.18
CA ARG A 212 37.47 -10.48 -27.53
C ARG A 212 39.00 -10.59 -27.59
N GLU A 213 39.70 -10.11 -26.56
CA GLU A 213 41.17 -10.21 -26.47
C GLU A 213 41.62 -11.68 -26.35
N GLU A 214 40.95 -12.48 -25.52
CA GLU A 214 41.22 -13.91 -25.38
C GLU A 214 40.96 -14.68 -26.68
N VAL A 215 39.83 -14.41 -27.35
CA VAL A 215 39.51 -15.03 -28.65
C VAL A 215 40.57 -14.69 -29.70
N ALA A 216 40.97 -13.42 -29.81
CA ALA A 216 42.01 -13.01 -30.76
C ALA A 216 43.37 -13.69 -30.47
N MET A 217 43.70 -13.89 -29.18
CA MET A 217 44.90 -14.64 -28.80
C MET A 217 44.81 -16.11 -29.22
N ILE A 218 43.68 -16.76 -29.01
CA ILE A 218 43.44 -18.15 -29.39
C ILE A 218 43.52 -18.31 -30.92
N GLU A 219 42.88 -17.42 -31.68
CA GLU A 219 42.94 -17.42 -33.15
C GLU A 219 44.38 -17.29 -33.66
N LYS A 220 45.19 -16.40 -33.07
CA LYS A 220 46.61 -16.24 -33.42
C LYS A 220 47.41 -17.52 -33.14
N ARG A 221 47.16 -18.18 -32.02
CA ARG A 221 47.82 -19.46 -31.66
C ARG A 221 47.41 -20.59 -32.59
N LEU A 222 46.13 -20.65 -32.97
CA LEU A 222 45.62 -21.62 -33.92
C LEU A 222 46.27 -21.44 -35.30
N GLN A 223 46.37 -20.18 -35.77
CA GLN A 223 47.02 -19.87 -37.04
C GLN A 223 48.50 -20.26 -37.04
N ALA A 224 49.22 -19.99 -35.93
CA ALA A 224 50.60 -20.42 -35.77
C ALA A 224 50.74 -21.95 -35.84
N ALA A 225 49.90 -22.70 -35.12
CA ALA A 225 49.91 -24.16 -35.13
C ALA A 225 49.58 -24.74 -36.53
N GLN A 226 48.64 -24.13 -37.26
CA GLN A 226 48.34 -24.50 -38.64
C GLN A 226 49.54 -24.29 -39.58
N ASN A 227 50.27 -23.19 -39.40
CA ASN A 227 51.47 -22.91 -40.18
C ASN A 227 52.59 -23.91 -39.86
N ASP A 228 52.79 -24.26 -38.58
CA ASP A 228 53.77 -25.27 -38.17
C ASP A 228 53.44 -26.65 -38.77
N TYR A 229 52.17 -27.04 -38.76
CA TYR A 229 51.72 -28.29 -39.38
C TYR A 229 51.96 -28.30 -40.90
N ARG A 230 51.71 -27.18 -41.58
CA ARG A 230 52.00 -27.03 -43.02
C ARG A 230 53.50 -27.19 -43.30
N ASP A 231 54.38 -26.57 -42.50
CA ASP A 231 55.83 -26.72 -42.64
C ASP A 231 56.28 -28.16 -42.39
N LEU A 232 55.75 -28.81 -41.36
CA LEU A 232 56.04 -30.22 -41.06
C LEU A 232 55.64 -31.14 -42.22
N LEU A 233 54.47 -30.91 -42.81
CA LEU A 233 53.99 -31.66 -43.97
C LEU A 233 54.92 -31.47 -45.17
N ILE A 234 55.35 -30.24 -45.45
CA ILE A 234 56.32 -29.94 -46.51
C ILE A 234 57.65 -30.67 -46.26
N ARG A 235 58.19 -30.60 -45.04
CA ARG A 235 59.44 -31.31 -44.65
C ARG A 235 59.30 -32.81 -44.81
N PHE A 236 58.20 -33.39 -44.34
CA PHE A 236 57.93 -34.82 -44.48
C PHE A 236 57.90 -35.25 -45.95
N MET A 237 57.22 -34.47 -46.80
CA MET A 237 57.16 -34.73 -48.24
C MET A 237 58.54 -34.65 -48.91
N ARG A 238 59.40 -33.70 -48.48
CA ARG A 238 60.80 -33.59 -48.95
C ARG A 238 61.66 -34.79 -48.52
N VAL A 239 61.63 -35.19 -47.25
CA VAL A 239 62.44 -36.30 -46.71
C VAL A 239 62.16 -37.62 -47.41
N ARG A 240 60.92 -37.84 -47.88
CA ARG A 240 60.55 -39.06 -48.59
C ARG A 240 61.13 -39.15 -50.02
N GLY A 241 61.91 -38.16 -50.48
CA GLY A 241 62.56 -38.16 -51.79
C GLY A 241 61.61 -38.05 -53.00
N ASN A 242 60.31 -37.85 -52.74
CA ASN A 242 59.24 -37.98 -53.73
C ASN A 242 58.56 -36.65 -54.09
N PHE A 243 59.07 -35.50 -53.61
CA PHE A 243 58.47 -34.20 -53.90
C PHE A 243 59.17 -33.49 -55.06
N ASN A 244 59.13 -34.10 -56.24
CA ASN A 244 59.48 -33.45 -57.50
C ASN A 244 58.27 -32.65 -58.03
N LEU A 245 58.43 -32.02 -59.21
CA LEU A 245 57.40 -31.19 -59.85
C LEU A 245 56.05 -31.92 -60.00
N ARG A 246 56.08 -33.24 -60.25
CA ARG A 246 54.87 -34.08 -60.30
C ARG A 246 54.25 -34.27 -58.92
N GLY A 247 55.04 -34.54 -57.89
CA GLY A 247 54.57 -34.64 -56.51
C GLY A 247 53.93 -33.35 -56.01
N ALA A 248 54.44 -32.19 -56.44
CA ALA A 248 53.85 -30.88 -56.15
C ALA A 248 52.45 -30.73 -56.77
N ILE A 249 52.29 -31.09 -58.05
CA ILE A 249 50.99 -31.02 -58.74
C ILE A 249 50.00 -32.05 -58.19
N GLU A 250 50.44 -33.26 -57.84
CA GLU A 250 49.57 -34.24 -57.16
C GLU A 250 49.07 -33.72 -55.82
N TRP A 251 49.93 -33.04 -55.05
CA TRP A 251 49.51 -32.40 -53.81
C TRP A 251 48.46 -31.30 -54.07
N VAL A 252 48.63 -30.48 -55.10
CA VAL A 252 47.63 -29.47 -55.51
C VAL A 252 46.30 -30.14 -55.88
N ARG A 253 46.32 -31.22 -56.66
CA ARG A 253 45.11 -32.00 -57.02
C ARG A 253 44.38 -32.53 -55.80
N GLU A 254 45.12 -32.99 -54.80
CA GLU A 254 44.57 -33.45 -53.54
C GLU A 254 43.96 -32.31 -52.71
N GLN A 255 44.57 -31.11 -52.72
CA GLN A 255 43.98 -29.92 -52.09
C GLN A 255 42.65 -29.54 -52.74
N ILE A 256 42.60 -29.52 -54.09
CA ILE A 256 41.37 -29.22 -54.84
C ILE A 256 40.28 -30.23 -54.51
N SER A 257 40.62 -31.52 -54.42
CA SER A 257 39.65 -32.59 -54.08
C SER A 257 39.06 -32.42 -52.68
N LYS A 258 39.76 -31.73 -51.77
CA LYS A 258 39.29 -31.38 -50.42
C LYS A 258 38.55 -30.03 -50.37
N GLY A 259 38.35 -29.38 -51.51
CA GLY A 259 37.74 -28.04 -51.59
C GLY A 259 38.67 -26.91 -51.16
N ASN A 260 39.98 -27.16 -51.02
CA ASN A 260 40.97 -26.14 -50.69
C ASN A 260 41.59 -25.59 -51.96
N TYR A 261 41.20 -24.37 -52.35
CA TYR A 261 41.62 -23.72 -53.59
C TYR A 261 42.87 -22.82 -53.46
N GLY A 262 43.57 -22.89 -52.32
CA GLY A 262 44.78 -22.10 -52.04
C GLY A 262 44.50 -20.70 -51.50
N ASP A 263 45.58 -19.96 -51.21
CA ASP A 263 45.54 -18.64 -50.58
C ASP A 263 45.84 -17.54 -51.60
N TYR A 264 44.78 -16.83 -52.01
CA TYR A 264 44.87 -15.75 -52.99
C TYR A 264 45.45 -14.46 -52.41
N SER A 265 45.62 -14.35 -51.08
CA SER A 265 46.20 -13.15 -50.44
C SER A 265 47.69 -12.95 -50.77
N LEU A 266 48.35 -13.97 -51.31
CA LEU A 266 49.75 -13.93 -51.74
C LEU A 266 49.94 -13.36 -53.17
N LEU A 267 48.84 -13.16 -53.90
CA LEU A 267 48.85 -12.46 -55.18
C LEU A 267 48.91 -10.97 -54.88
N SER A 268 50.02 -10.32 -55.22
CA SER A 268 50.31 -8.93 -54.85
C SER A 268 49.59 -7.92 -55.76
N ILE A 269 48.38 -8.27 -56.20
CA ILE A 269 47.59 -7.48 -57.15
C ILE A 269 46.57 -6.68 -56.33
N PRO A 270 46.69 -5.34 -56.23
CA PRO A 270 45.69 -4.52 -55.57
C PRO A 270 44.35 -4.72 -56.27
N LEU A 271 43.37 -5.28 -55.55
CA LEU A 271 42.01 -5.44 -56.04
C LEU A 271 41.34 -4.05 -56.08
N ALA A 272 41.61 -3.27 -57.12
CA ALA A 272 40.80 -2.10 -57.44
C ALA A 272 39.44 -2.60 -57.90
N ILE A 273 38.50 -2.71 -56.96
CA ILE A 273 37.11 -3.05 -57.25
C ILE A 273 36.50 -1.86 -57.99
N THR A 274 36.51 -1.91 -59.33
CA THR A 274 35.63 -1.08 -60.13
C THR A 274 34.23 -1.73 -60.07
N GLN A 275 33.40 -1.29 -59.13
CA GLN A 275 31.96 -1.58 -59.20
C GLN A 275 31.40 -0.87 -60.43
N SER A 276 31.20 -1.61 -61.52
CA SER A 276 30.23 -1.22 -62.55
C SER A 276 29.27 -2.38 -62.75
N SER A 277 28.14 -2.26 -62.07
CA SER A 277 26.95 -3.05 -62.30
C SER A 277 26.43 -2.76 -63.72
N THR A 278 26.52 -3.73 -64.61
CA THR A 278 25.52 -3.88 -65.68
C THR A 278 25.28 -5.36 -65.89
N ALA A 279 24.20 -5.83 -65.25
CA ALA A 279 23.59 -7.10 -65.56
C ALA A 279 22.98 -6.98 -66.96
N THR A 280 23.61 -7.61 -67.95
CA THR A 280 22.98 -7.88 -69.25
C THR A 280 22.79 -9.37 -69.40
N ASN A 281 21.52 -9.76 -69.34
CA ASN A 281 20.96 -11.02 -69.80
C ASN A 281 21.62 -11.46 -71.11
N VAL A 282 22.25 -12.64 -71.12
CA VAL A 282 22.49 -13.39 -72.36
C VAL A 282 22.07 -14.83 -72.11
N GLN A 283 20.92 -15.18 -72.70
CA GLN A 283 20.46 -16.54 -72.89
C GLN A 283 21.44 -17.29 -73.79
N ASN A 284 21.95 -18.41 -73.29
CA ASN A 284 22.52 -19.48 -74.10
C ASN A 284 21.43 -20.11 -74.98
N LYS A 285 21.62 -20.07 -76.31
CA LYS A 285 21.23 -21.12 -77.25
C LYS A 285 21.82 -20.83 -78.63
N SER A 286 22.83 -21.61 -79.03
CA SER A 286 22.88 -22.30 -80.32
C SER A 286 24.27 -22.90 -80.51
N SER A 287 24.27 -24.23 -80.54
CA SER A 287 25.34 -25.12 -80.96
C SER A 287 25.74 -24.89 -82.41
N GLU A 288 27.04 -24.73 -82.66
CA GLU A 288 27.63 -25.12 -83.93
C GLU A 288 28.94 -25.87 -83.70
N SER A 289 28.91 -27.13 -84.13
CA SER A 289 29.93 -28.15 -83.95
C SER A 289 30.99 -27.98 -85.02
N THR A 290 32.20 -27.63 -84.61
CA THR A 290 33.43 -27.96 -85.34
C THR A 290 34.30 -28.80 -84.41
N THR A 291 34.56 -30.04 -84.82
CA THR A 291 35.41 -31.02 -84.15
C THR A 291 36.79 -30.44 -83.82
N PRO A 292 37.24 -30.44 -82.54
CA PRO A 292 38.61 -30.10 -82.21
C PRO A 292 39.54 -31.31 -82.43
N PRO A 293 40.81 -31.06 -82.82
CA PRO A 293 41.80 -32.10 -83.06
C PRO A 293 42.22 -32.74 -81.72
N ASP A 294 42.42 -34.06 -81.73
CA ASP A 294 42.97 -34.92 -80.66
C ASP A 294 43.07 -34.28 -79.27
N THR A 295 41.98 -34.39 -78.50
CA THR A 295 41.97 -33.99 -77.10
C THR A 295 42.79 -35.01 -76.30
N SER A 296 44.02 -34.62 -75.94
CA SER A 296 44.77 -35.27 -74.88
C SER A 296 43.86 -35.41 -73.65
N PRO A 297 43.92 -36.53 -72.89
CA PRO A 297 43.16 -36.67 -71.65
C PRO A 297 43.40 -35.43 -70.78
N SER A 298 42.33 -34.76 -70.39
CA SER A 298 42.37 -33.56 -69.57
C SER A 298 42.09 -33.95 -68.12
N ASP A 299 42.83 -33.36 -67.19
CA ASP A 299 42.69 -33.69 -65.78
C ASP A 299 41.48 -32.96 -65.18
N GLN A 300 40.40 -33.70 -64.93
CA GLN A 300 39.14 -33.14 -64.40
C GLN A 300 39.33 -32.34 -63.10
N ARG A 301 40.33 -32.68 -62.28
CA ARG A 301 40.59 -31.95 -61.03
C ARG A 301 41.21 -30.58 -61.26
N LEU A 302 42.09 -30.46 -62.26
CA LEU A 302 42.65 -29.16 -62.64
C LEU A 302 41.65 -28.32 -63.44
N ILE A 303 40.71 -28.96 -64.14
CA ILE A 303 39.57 -28.27 -64.75
C ILE A 303 38.66 -27.67 -63.66
N GLN A 304 38.36 -28.41 -62.58
CA GLN A 304 37.59 -27.88 -61.44
C GLN A 304 38.24 -26.65 -60.80
N LEU A 305 39.57 -26.57 -60.79
CA LEU A 305 40.28 -25.36 -60.35
C LEU A 305 39.92 -24.15 -61.23
N MET A 306 39.71 -24.34 -62.53
CA MET A 306 39.31 -23.26 -63.46
C MET A 306 37.83 -22.90 -63.32
N GLU A 307 37.01 -23.75 -62.72
CA GLU A 307 35.61 -23.44 -62.43
C GLU A 307 35.47 -22.55 -61.18
N ASN A 308 36.53 -22.45 -60.37
CA ASN A 308 36.58 -21.49 -59.27
C ASN A 308 36.68 -20.05 -59.83
N THR A 309 35.69 -19.22 -59.53
CA THR A 309 35.60 -17.86 -60.06
C THR A 309 36.78 -16.99 -59.63
N THR A 310 37.18 -17.07 -58.36
CA THR A 310 38.34 -16.32 -57.84
C THR A 310 39.65 -16.75 -58.50
N PHE A 311 39.84 -18.04 -58.75
CA PHE A 311 40.99 -18.54 -59.48
C PHE A 311 41.04 -17.98 -60.90
N SER A 312 39.93 -18.10 -61.63
CA SER A 312 39.85 -17.69 -63.03
C SER A 312 39.99 -16.19 -63.23
N GLU A 313 39.40 -15.38 -62.35
CA GLU A 313 39.58 -13.92 -62.37
C GLU A 313 41.03 -13.50 -62.14
N ASN A 314 41.73 -14.16 -61.21
CA ASN A 314 43.14 -13.89 -60.94
C ASN A 314 44.04 -14.37 -62.08
N LEU A 315 43.74 -15.54 -62.66
CA LEU A 315 44.45 -16.06 -63.83
C LEU A 315 44.35 -15.08 -65.00
N LEU A 316 43.14 -14.58 -65.29
CA LEU A 316 42.91 -13.61 -66.35
C LEU A 316 43.76 -12.35 -66.17
N LYS A 317 43.77 -11.76 -64.97
CA LYS A 317 44.58 -10.57 -64.66
C LYS A 317 46.07 -10.81 -64.88
N ILE A 318 46.57 -11.97 -64.47
CA ILE A 318 47.98 -12.33 -64.64
C ILE A 318 48.31 -12.55 -66.12
N CYS A 319 47.41 -13.18 -66.88
CA CYS A 319 47.54 -13.31 -68.32
C CYS A 319 47.59 -11.93 -69.00
N GLU A 320 46.74 -10.99 -68.60
CA GLU A 320 46.75 -9.60 -69.12
C GLU A 320 48.07 -8.89 -68.81
N ILE A 321 48.56 -8.95 -67.56
CA ILE A 321 49.82 -8.33 -67.13
C ILE A 321 51.01 -8.86 -67.94
N ASN A 322 51.02 -10.16 -68.22
CA ASN A 322 52.11 -10.82 -68.95
C ASN A 322 51.87 -10.90 -70.47
N LYS A 323 50.81 -10.27 -70.98
CA LYS A 323 50.43 -10.26 -72.41
C LYS A 323 50.27 -11.67 -73.02
N MET A 324 49.67 -12.58 -72.27
CA MET A 324 49.41 -13.96 -72.70
C MET A 324 47.91 -14.20 -72.89
N THR A 325 47.55 -15.11 -73.79
CA THR A 325 46.15 -15.49 -74.01
C THR A 325 45.68 -16.44 -72.90
N GLU A 326 44.68 -16.03 -72.11
CA GLU A 326 44.09 -16.84 -71.01
C GLU A 326 43.74 -18.27 -71.47
N TYR A 327 43.14 -18.40 -72.64
CA TYR A 327 42.75 -19.69 -73.22
C TYR A 327 43.93 -20.68 -73.33
N HIS A 328 45.11 -20.21 -73.78
CA HIS A 328 46.29 -21.06 -73.90
C HIS A 328 46.82 -21.49 -72.53
N VAL A 329 46.86 -20.57 -71.56
CA VAL A 329 47.31 -20.87 -70.21
C VAL A 329 46.36 -21.86 -69.50
N ARG A 330 45.04 -21.69 -69.67
CA ARG A 330 44.03 -22.64 -69.16
C ARG A 330 44.16 -24.03 -69.78
N THR A 331 44.40 -24.09 -71.08
CA THR A 331 44.64 -25.35 -71.79
C THR A 331 45.88 -26.03 -71.25
N CYS A 332 46.96 -25.27 -71.02
CA CYS A 332 48.17 -25.79 -70.37
C CYS A 332 47.86 -26.33 -68.97
N ILE A 333 47.13 -25.59 -68.11
CA ILE A 333 46.76 -26.03 -66.76
C ILE A 333 46.03 -27.39 -66.78
N ALA A 334 45.05 -27.56 -67.67
CA ALA A 334 44.31 -28.81 -67.80
C ALA A 334 45.20 -30.00 -68.25
N GLY A 335 46.28 -29.72 -69.00
CA GLY A 335 47.24 -30.69 -69.51
C GLY A 335 48.49 -30.91 -68.65
N LEU A 336 48.74 -30.06 -67.63
CA LEU A 336 49.99 -30.05 -66.85
C LEU A 336 50.32 -31.42 -66.26
N TYR A 337 49.32 -32.13 -65.73
CA TYR A 337 49.53 -33.44 -65.13
C TYR A 337 50.15 -34.45 -66.11
N HIS A 338 49.59 -34.52 -67.32
CA HIS A 338 50.06 -35.43 -68.36
C HIS A 338 51.44 -35.04 -68.88
N GLN A 339 51.71 -33.75 -69.01
CA GLN A 339 52.98 -33.24 -69.50
C GLN A 339 54.11 -33.50 -68.50
N LEU A 340 53.86 -33.29 -67.22
CA LEU A 340 54.79 -33.61 -66.13
C LEU A 340 55.04 -35.12 -65.98
N SER A 341 54.05 -35.94 -66.31
CA SER A 341 54.22 -37.39 -66.32
C SER A 341 55.12 -37.86 -67.47
N LYS A 342 55.26 -37.10 -68.56
CA LYS A 342 56.10 -37.48 -69.73
C LYS A 342 57.53 -36.97 -69.61
N GLN A 343 57.71 -35.75 -69.10
CA GLN A 343 59.00 -35.04 -69.17
C GLN A 343 59.91 -35.24 -67.94
N VAL A 344 59.38 -35.73 -66.80
CA VAL A 344 60.10 -35.68 -65.50
C VAL A 344 60.57 -37.06 -65.01
N HIS A 345 60.91 -37.97 -65.94
CA HIS A 345 61.59 -39.21 -65.60
C HIS A 345 63.11 -39.06 -65.75
N GLY A 346 63.79 -38.45 -64.76
CA GLY A 346 65.26 -38.54 -64.74
C GLY A 346 66.04 -37.54 -63.89
N TYR A 347 65.44 -36.45 -63.41
CA TYR A 347 66.17 -35.51 -62.56
C TYR A 347 66.09 -35.91 -61.08
N ASN A 348 67.15 -36.54 -60.57
CA ASN A 348 67.36 -36.88 -59.15
C ASN A 348 67.59 -35.65 -58.25
N LYS A 349 67.18 -34.45 -58.66
CA LYS A 349 67.30 -33.25 -57.84
C LYS A 349 66.09 -33.16 -56.89
N GLN A 350 66.37 -32.97 -55.60
CA GLN A 350 65.37 -32.93 -54.52
C GLN A 350 64.55 -31.63 -54.47
N GLU A 351 64.77 -30.72 -55.42
CA GLU A 351 64.17 -29.39 -55.44
C GLU A 351 63.15 -29.28 -56.59
N ILE A 352 62.02 -28.60 -56.33
CA ILE A 352 61.01 -28.32 -57.35
C ILE A 352 61.58 -27.22 -58.26
N ALA A 353 61.86 -27.55 -59.51
CA ALA A 353 62.41 -26.63 -60.49
C ALA A 353 61.50 -26.52 -61.71
N ILE A 354 61.21 -25.29 -62.13
CA ILE A 354 60.61 -24.98 -63.42
C ILE A 354 61.76 -24.60 -64.35
N ASP A 355 62.01 -25.41 -65.37
CA ASP A 355 63.14 -25.24 -66.28
C ASP A 355 62.61 -24.98 -67.69
N SER A 356 62.89 -23.78 -68.21
CA SER A 356 62.29 -23.30 -69.45
C SER A 356 62.75 -24.06 -70.69
N ARG A 357 63.75 -24.95 -70.56
CA ARG A 357 64.15 -25.86 -71.65
C ARG A 357 63.13 -26.97 -71.89
N PHE A 358 62.26 -27.25 -70.92
CA PHE A 358 61.26 -28.31 -71.00
C PHE A 358 59.82 -27.80 -71.14
N PHE A 359 59.57 -26.55 -70.75
CA PHE A 359 58.23 -25.98 -70.68
C PHE A 359 58.09 -24.77 -71.60
N THR A 360 56.91 -24.63 -72.21
CA THR A 360 56.55 -23.42 -72.96
C THR A 360 56.26 -22.25 -72.01
N SER A 361 56.32 -21.01 -72.51
CA SER A 361 56.01 -19.82 -71.71
C SER A 361 54.64 -19.89 -71.00
N ASN A 362 53.63 -20.47 -71.66
CA ASN A 362 52.29 -20.64 -71.07
C ASN A 362 52.30 -21.65 -69.90
N GLU A 363 53.06 -22.73 -70.01
CA GLU A 363 53.22 -23.74 -68.96
C GLU A 363 54.03 -23.23 -67.79
N ILE A 364 55.10 -22.47 -68.06
CA ILE A 364 55.92 -21.84 -67.02
C ILE A 364 55.04 -20.88 -66.21
N LEU A 365 54.26 -20.02 -66.87
CA LEU A 365 53.33 -19.12 -66.20
C LEU A 365 52.28 -19.90 -65.38
N ALA A 366 51.67 -20.92 -65.97
CA ALA A 366 50.68 -21.77 -65.31
C ALA A 366 51.23 -22.42 -64.02
N LEU A 367 52.43 -23.02 -64.09
CA LEU A 367 53.09 -23.66 -62.96
C LEU A 367 53.45 -22.64 -61.88
N GLY A 368 54.05 -21.51 -62.26
CA GLY A 368 54.39 -20.46 -61.30
C GLY A 368 53.16 -19.90 -60.59
N PHE A 369 52.07 -19.66 -61.33
CA PHE A 369 50.81 -19.17 -60.78
C PHE A 369 50.19 -20.14 -59.78
N ILE A 370 50.06 -21.42 -60.15
CA ILE A 370 49.56 -22.46 -59.26
C ILE A 370 50.45 -22.56 -58.02
N PHE A 371 51.77 -22.65 -58.18
CA PHE A 371 52.68 -22.77 -57.05
C PHE A 371 52.63 -21.55 -56.14
N ARG A 372 52.42 -20.36 -56.68
CA ARG A 372 52.25 -19.16 -55.86
C ARG A 372 50.97 -19.20 -55.02
N ILE A 373 49.83 -19.53 -55.62
CA ILE A 373 48.54 -19.63 -54.90
C ILE A 373 48.59 -20.68 -53.78
N TYR A 374 49.32 -21.77 -54.03
CA TYR A 374 49.46 -22.87 -53.08
C TYR A 374 50.68 -22.74 -52.16
N ASN A 375 51.42 -21.61 -52.24
CA ASN A 375 52.64 -21.33 -51.49
C ASN A 375 53.70 -22.45 -51.57
N ILE A 376 53.86 -23.02 -52.76
CA ILE A 376 54.86 -24.03 -53.08
C ILE A 376 56.13 -23.30 -53.53
N SER A 377 57.25 -23.48 -52.81
CA SER A 377 58.54 -22.91 -53.20
C SER A 377 59.14 -23.68 -54.38
N TYR A 378 59.61 -22.94 -55.39
CA TYR A 378 60.23 -23.49 -56.60
C TYR A 378 61.43 -22.65 -57.05
N LEU A 379 62.33 -23.27 -57.79
CA LEU A 379 63.43 -22.61 -58.50
C LEU A 379 63.08 -22.44 -59.97
N TYR A 380 63.62 -21.40 -60.62
CA TYR A 380 63.45 -21.18 -62.06
C TYR A 380 64.79 -21.23 -62.77
N TYR A 381 64.89 -22.05 -63.82
CA TYR A 381 66.05 -22.11 -64.71
C TYR A 381 65.65 -21.58 -66.09
N ASP A 382 66.44 -20.66 -66.62
CA ASP A 382 66.22 -20.09 -67.96
C ASP A 382 66.68 -21.03 -69.08
N GLU A 383 66.58 -20.58 -70.33
CA GLU A 383 66.88 -21.41 -71.52
C GLU A 383 68.34 -21.85 -71.58
N SER A 384 69.24 -21.13 -70.89
CA SER A 384 70.65 -21.49 -70.75
C SER A 384 70.90 -22.51 -69.63
N GLY A 385 69.86 -22.85 -68.85
CA GLY A 385 69.94 -23.71 -67.69
C GLY A 385 70.51 -23.02 -66.45
N GLN A 386 70.59 -21.69 -66.43
CA GLN A 386 71.05 -20.91 -65.29
C GLN A 386 69.90 -20.57 -64.34
N LEU A 387 70.16 -20.58 -63.04
CA LEU A 387 69.19 -20.20 -62.02
C LEU A 387 68.92 -18.69 -62.14
N ASN A 388 67.66 -18.32 -62.35
CA ASN A 388 67.27 -16.93 -62.59
C ASN A 388 65.98 -16.59 -61.84
N ASN A 389 65.64 -15.30 -61.81
CA ASN A 389 64.35 -14.85 -61.31
C ASN A 389 63.23 -15.35 -62.23
N PHE A 390 62.07 -15.64 -61.64
CA PHE A 390 60.91 -16.06 -62.41
C PHE A 390 60.49 -14.96 -63.41
N PRO A 391 60.30 -15.28 -64.70
CA PRO A 391 60.23 -14.27 -65.76
C PRO A 391 58.87 -13.54 -65.83
N PHE A 392 57.86 -14.02 -65.11
CA PHE A 392 56.51 -13.47 -65.11
C PHE A 392 56.17 -12.77 -63.80
N LYS A 393 55.29 -11.77 -63.87
CA LYS A 393 54.72 -11.10 -62.70
C LYS A 393 53.48 -11.87 -62.25
N ILE A 394 53.46 -12.31 -60.99
CA ILE A 394 52.36 -13.06 -60.36
C ILE A 394 51.81 -12.28 -59.16
#